data_AF-W1Y7P2-F1
#
_entry.id   AF-W1Y7P2-F1
#
_cell.length_a   1.000
_cell.length_b   1.000
_cell.length_c   1.000
_cell.angle_alpha   90.00
_cell.angle_beta   90.00
_cell.angle_gamma   90.00
#
_symmetry.space_group_name_H-M   'P 1'
#
loop_
_entity.id
_entity.type
_entity.pdbx_description
1 polymer ?
#
loop_
_entity_poly.entity_id
_entity_poly.type
_entity_poly.pdbx_seq_one_letter_code
_entity_poly.pdbx_strand_id
1 'polypeptide(L)'
;NTVSWANALGRAVMAVPGPVTSSRSTGTNKLIRDGEAILVRDAEDVRGIVGELAPEPERPEGRSLPTDVLDATELAVHEALPAHGSC
;
A
#
# COMPACT_ATOMS: atom_id res chain seq x y z
N ASN A 1 -12.74 -14.67 3.03
CA ASN A 1 -12.05 -13.39 2.76
C ASN A 1 -10.54 -13.65 2.80
N THR A 2 -9.69 -12.73 2.34
CA THR A 2 -8.22 -12.94 2.30
C THR A 2 -7.60 -13.17 3.68
N VAL A 3 -8.12 -12.49 4.70
CA VAL A 3 -7.64 -12.59 6.10
C VAL A 3 -7.81 -13.99 6.68
N SER A 4 -9.00 -14.58 6.51
CA SER A 4 -9.27 -15.94 6.94
C SER A 4 -8.34 -16.96 6.27
N TRP A 5 -7.98 -16.72 5.01
CA TRP A 5 -7.03 -17.56 4.29
C TRP A 5 -5.60 -17.41 4.83
N ALA A 6 -5.15 -16.17 5.08
CA ALA A 6 -3.85 -15.90 5.69
C ALA A 6 -3.72 -16.57 7.06
N ASN A 7 -4.75 -16.45 7.91
CA ASN A 7 -4.81 -17.11 9.21
C ASN A 7 -4.75 -18.63 9.09
N ALA A 8 -5.50 -19.23 8.15
CA ALA A 8 -5.47 -20.68 7.91
C ALA A 8 -4.09 -21.18 7.46
N LEU A 9 -3.32 -20.34 6.76
CA LEU A 9 -1.96 -20.63 6.33
C LEU A 9 -0.88 -20.26 7.36
N GLY A 10 -1.26 -19.81 8.56
CA GLY A 10 -0.32 -19.34 9.58
C GLY A 10 0.48 -18.11 9.16
N ARG A 11 -0.05 -17.29 8.23
CA ARG A 11 0.57 -16.04 7.79
C ARG A 11 0.09 -14.90 8.67
N ALA A 12 1.04 -14.08 9.15
CA ALA A 12 0.73 -12.89 9.91
C ALA A 12 -0.16 -11.94 9.09
N VAL A 13 -1.25 -11.49 9.71
CA VAL A 13 -2.13 -10.47 9.16
C VAL A 13 -1.77 -9.14 9.79
N MET A 14 -1.60 -8.11 8.95
CA MET A 14 -1.30 -6.75 9.36
C MET A 14 -2.39 -5.80 8.85
N ALA A 15 -2.64 -4.73 9.61
CA ALA A 15 -3.80 -3.88 9.43
C ALA A 15 -3.45 -2.41 9.71
N VAL A 16 -3.75 -1.52 8.75
CA VAL A 16 -3.58 -0.06 8.91
C VAL A 16 -4.85 0.55 9.51
N PRO A 17 -4.77 1.21 10.67
CA PRO A 17 -5.94 1.85 11.27
C PRO A 17 -6.41 3.03 10.41
N GLY A 18 -7.71 3.30 10.43
CA GLY A 18 -8.27 4.42 9.68
C GLY A 18 -9.46 5.09 10.37
N PRO A 19 -9.95 6.23 9.84
CA PRO A 19 -10.99 7.02 10.46
C PRO A 19 -12.25 6.21 10.78
N VAL A 20 -12.80 6.37 11.99
CA VAL A 20 -14.00 5.64 12.44
C VAL A 20 -15.26 6.01 11.65
N THR A 21 -15.25 7.16 10.98
CA THR A 21 -16.33 7.62 10.10
C THR A 21 -16.27 7.00 8.70
N SER A 22 -15.18 6.31 8.35
CA SER A 22 -14.98 5.71 7.03
C SER A 22 -15.37 4.24 7.01
N SER A 23 -16.34 3.88 6.16
CA SER A 23 -16.77 2.49 5.96
C SER A 23 -15.64 1.58 5.46
N ARG A 24 -14.62 2.14 4.80
CA ARG A 24 -13.44 1.41 4.32
C ARG A 24 -12.54 0.91 5.45
N SER A 25 -12.59 1.56 6.62
CA SER A 25 -11.72 1.23 7.77
C SER A 25 -12.39 0.30 8.76
N THR A 26 -13.70 0.05 8.64
CA THR A 26 -14.48 -0.79 9.56
C THR A 26 -13.89 -2.19 9.71
N GLY A 27 -13.51 -2.82 8.60
CA GLY A 27 -12.92 -4.16 8.61
C GLY A 27 -11.56 -4.19 9.31
N THR A 28 -10.68 -3.28 8.95
CA THR A 28 -9.32 -3.19 9.50
C THR A 28 -9.32 -2.88 10.99
N ASN A 29 -10.16 -1.92 11.42
CA ASN A 29 -10.31 -1.56 12.83
C ASN A 29 -10.91 -2.71 13.66
N LYS A 30 -11.82 -3.51 13.08
CA LYS A 30 -12.36 -4.70 13.75
C LYS A 30 -11.29 -5.78 13.92
N LEU A 31 -10.52 -6.09 12.89
CA LEU A 31 -9.45 -7.09 12.96
C LEU A 31 -8.40 -6.73 14.01
N ILE A 32 -8.03 -5.45 14.11
CA ILE A 32 -7.13 -4.96 15.17
C ILE A 32 -7.76 -5.14 16.56
N ARG A 33 -9.04 -4.77 16.72
CA ARG A 33 -9.76 -4.90 18.00
C ARG A 33 -9.87 -6.35 18.46
N ASP A 34 -10.13 -7.26 17.53
CA ASP A 34 -10.34 -8.69 17.81
C ASP A 34 -9.00 -9.45 17.98
N GLY A 35 -7.85 -8.77 17.79
CA GLY A 35 -6.52 -9.37 17.88
C GLY A 35 -6.17 -10.27 16.70
N GLU A 36 -6.96 -10.23 15.62
CA GLU A 36 -6.75 -11.01 14.40
C GLU A 36 -5.76 -10.36 13.43
N ALA A 37 -5.37 -9.10 13.66
CA ALA A 37 -4.36 -8.40 12.89
C ALA A 37 -3.46 -7.53 13.75
N ILE A 38 -2.19 -7.44 13.37
CA ILE A 38 -1.20 -6.55 13.99
C ILE A 38 -1.37 -5.15 13.40
N LEU A 39 -1.47 -4.14 14.26
CA LEU A 39 -1.55 -2.75 13.83
C LEU A 39 -0.21 -2.30 13.23
N VAL A 40 -0.25 -1.74 12.02
CA VAL A 40 0.91 -1.12 11.35
C VAL A 40 0.56 0.28 10.86
N ARG A 41 1.51 1.21 10.98
CA ARG A 41 1.34 2.63 10.61
C ARG A 41 2.12 2.99 9.36
N ASP A 42 3.26 2.32 9.16
CA ASP A 42 4.20 2.58 8.09
C ASP A 42 4.94 1.28 7.70
N ALA A 43 5.86 1.42 6.75
CA ALA A 43 6.68 0.30 6.28
C ALA A 43 7.67 -0.21 7.34
N GLU A 44 8.06 0.61 8.31
CA GLU A 44 8.99 0.23 9.37
C GLU A 44 8.33 -0.73 10.35
N ASP A 45 7.07 -0.46 10.72
CA ASP A 45 6.26 -1.40 11.52
C ASP A 45 6.17 -2.78 10.83
N VAL A 46 6.00 -2.80 9.50
CA VAL A 46 5.96 -4.05 8.71
C VAL A 46 7.32 -4.76 8.73
N ARG A 47 8.43 -4.03 8.55
CA ARG A 47 9.80 -4.58 8.61
C ARG A 47 10.09 -5.22 9.97
N GLY A 48 9.70 -4.57 11.06
CA GLY A 48 9.88 -5.09 12.42
C GLY A 48 9.16 -6.41 12.65
N ILE A 49 8.02 -6.65 11.98
CA ILE A 49 7.23 -7.89 12.11
C ILE A 49 7.77 -9.02 11.21
N VAL A 50 8.21 -8.68 10.00
CA VAL A 50 8.72 -9.68 9.04
C VAL A 50 10.16 -10.11 9.38
N GLY A 51 10.93 -9.27 10.07
CA GLY A 51 12.27 -9.57 10.59
C GLY A 51 13.41 -9.38 9.58
N GLU A 52 14.66 -9.46 10.09
CA GLU A 52 15.95 -9.36 9.35
C GLU A 52 16.17 -10.47 8.30
N LEU A 53 15.34 -11.51 8.29
CA LEU A 53 15.51 -12.73 7.48
C LEU A 53 14.87 -12.64 6.09
N ALA A 54 14.10 -11.59 5.81
CA ALA A 54 13.73 -11.29 4.44
C ALA A 54 14.91 -10.52 3.82
N PRO A 55 15.63 -11.05 2.80
CA PRO A 55 16.47 -10.18 1.99
C PRO A 55 15.61 -8.99 1.56
N GLU A 56 16.15 -7.77 1.62
CA GLU A 56 15.47 -6.59 1.09
C GLU A 56 14.96 -7.02 -0.29
N PRO A 57 13.63 -7.17 -0.48
CA PRO A 57 13.14 -7.58 -1.78
C PRO A 57 13.67 -6.53 -2.74
N GLU A 58 14.27 -6.95 -3.85
CA GLU A 58 14.57 -6.03 -4.94
C GLU A 58 13.29 -5.23 -5.13
N ARG A 59 13.33 -3.95 -4.74
CA ARG A 59 12.17 -3.09 -4.87
C ARG A 59 11.94 -3.14 -6.37
N PRO A 60 10.83 -3.73 -6.86
CA PRO A 60 10.54 -3.63 -8.27
C PRO A 60 10.62 -2.14 -8.53
N GLU A 61 11.50 -1.72 -9.44
CA GLU A 61 11.63 -0.30 -9.77
C GLU A 61 10.20 0.19 -9.94
N GLY A 62 9.76 1.05 -9.01
CA GLY A 62 8.36 1.46 -8.96
C GLY A 62 8.02 1.90 -10.36
N ARG A 63 6.91 1.41 -10.93
CA ARG A 63 6.59 1.53 -12.37
C ARG A 63 7.11 2.86 -12.88
N SER A 64 8.24 2.85 -13.59
CA SER A 64 8.79 4.08 -14.11
C SER A 64 7.76 4.62 -15.07
N LEU A 65 7.17 5.75 -14.72
CA LEU A 65 6.24 6.44 -15.58
C LEU A 65 7.07 7.12 -16.65
N PRO A 66 6.60 7.17 -17.90
CA PRO A 66 7.24 7.96 -18.94
C PRO A 66 7.45 9.44 -18.54
N THR A 67 6.69 9.94 -17.56
CA THR A 67 6.81 11.29 -17.01
C THR A 67 7.93 11.46 -15.98
N ASP A 68 8.47 10.38 -15.41
CA ASP A 68 9.48 10.48 -14.35
C ASP A 68 10.83 10.98 -14.85
N VAL A 69 11.06 10.93 -16.16
CA VAL A 69 12.26 11.45 -16.82
C VAL A 69 12.13 12.92 -17.25
N LEU A 70 10.92 13.49 -17.15
CA LEU A 70 10.64 14.86 -17.58
C LEU A 70 11.13 15.86 -16.54
N ASP A 71 11.72 16.95 -16.99
CA ASP A 71 11.97 18.09 -16.11
C ASP A 71 10.66 18.81 -15.74
N ALA A 72 10.74 19.77 -14.82
CA ALA A 72 9.56 20.49 -14.32
C ALA A 72 8.79 21.24 -15.43
N THR A 73 9.48 21.69 -16.47
CA THR A 73 8.86 22.41 -17.60
C THR A 73 8.18 21.43 -18.54
N GLU A 74 8.86 20.33 -18.86
CA GLU A 74 8.33 19.26 -19.70
C GLU A 74 7.11 18.58 -19.06
N LEU A 75 7.15 18.34 -17.74
CA LEU A 75 6.03 17.79 -16.99
C LEU A 75 4.80 18.73 -17.04
N ALA A 76 5.01 20.03 -16.87
CA ALA A 76 3.93 21.01 -16.94
C ALA A 76 3.27 21.06 -18.34
N VAL A 77 4.05 20.92 -19.41
CA VAL A 77 3.52 20.79 -20.78
C VAL A 77 2.73 19.50 -20.93
N HIS A 78 3.26 18.38 -20.44
CA HIS A 78 2.59 17.09 -20.50
C HIS A 78 1.24 17.10 -19.76
N GLU A 79 1.18 17.68 -18.56
CA GLU A 79 -0.04 17.79 -17.75
C GLU A 79 -1.10 18.72 -18.36
N ALA A 80 -0.69 19.66 -19.22
CA ALA A 80 -1.59 20.55 -19.92
C ALA A 80 -2.31 19.89 -21.13
N LEU A 81 -1.85 18.71 -21.58
CA LEU A 81 -2.46 18.01 -22.70
C LEU A 81 -3.71 17.23 -22.26
N PRO A 82 -4.81 17.25 -23.03
CA PRO A 82 -5.96 16.41 -22.75
C PRO A 82 -5.61 14.93 -22.88
N ALA A 83 -6.07 14.11 -21.94
CA ALA A 83 -5.71 12.69 -21.81
C ALA A 83 -6.03 11.82 -23.05
N HIS A 84 -6.88 12.31 -23.96
CA HIS A 84 -7.25 11.63 -25.20
C HIS A 84 -7.54 12.71 -26.27
N GLY A 85 -7.05 12.54 -27.49
CA GLY A 85 -7.38 13.43 -28.60
C GLY A 85 -8.87 13.34 -28.92
N SER A 86 -9.61 14.43 -28.74
CA SER A 86 -11.00 14.51 -29.17
C SER A 86 -11.04 14.60 -30.70
N CYS A 87 -11.63 13.60 -31.35
CA CYS A 87 -12.22 13.76 -32.67
C CYS A 87 -13.72 14.02 -32.52
#